data_AF-A0A2G9QIJ8-F1
#
_entry.id   AF-A0A2G9QIJ8-F1
#
_cell.length_a   1.000
_cell.length_b   1.000
_cell.length_c   1.000
_cell.angle_alpha   90.00
_cell.angle_beta   90.00
_cell.angle_gamma   90.00
#
_symmetry.space_group_name_H-M   'P 1'
#
loop_
_entity.id
_entity.type
_entity.pdbx_description
1 polymer ?
#
loop_
_entity_poly.entity_id
_entity_poly.type
_entity_poly.pdbx_seq_one_letter_code
_entity_poly.pdbx_strand_id
1 'polypeptide(L)' 'MCETCLKKGDVQVVVPKSSVFTSDSAQWMIQKIMFCSQDLDIIKEKTKEIEQRLKNMIHVLGKI' A
#
# COMPACT_ATOMS: atom_id res chain seq x y z
N MET A 1 -14.03 -18.81 -15.20
CA MET A 1 -14.95 -19.11 -16.32
C MET A 1 -15.76 -17.85 -16.62
N CYS A 2 -15.82 -17.45 -17.89
CA CYS A 2 -16.74 -16.41 -18.37
C CYS A 2 -17.20 -16.81 -19.77
N GLU A 3 -18.39 -17.38 -19.85
CA GLU A 3 -19.14 -17.55 -21.08
C GLU A 3 -19.76 -16.21 -21.47
N THR A 4 -19.47 -15.74 -22.68
CA THR A 4 -20.42 -15.06 -23.59
C THR A 4 -19.69 -14.89 -24.93
N CYS A 5 -19.98 -15.77 -25.88
CA CYS A 5 -19.56 -15.62 -27.27
C CYS A 5 -20.67 -14.90 -28.06
N LEU A 6 -20.53 -13.59 -28.29
CA LEU A 6 -21.37 -12.88 -29.25
C LEU A 6 -20.79 -13.08 -30.65
N LYS A 7 -21.47 -13.88 -31.49
CA LYS A 7 -21.20 -13.99 -32.93
C LYS A 7 -22.38 -13.45 -33.72
N LYS A 8 -22.22 -12.27 -34.35
CA LYS A 8 -22.88 -11.93 -35.63
C LYS A 8 -22.19 -10.72 -36.28
N GLY A 9 -21.35 -10.99 -37.29
CA GLY A 9 -20.76 -9.99 -38.19
C GLY A 9 -19.37 -9.50 -37.77
N ASP A 10 -18.41 -9.64 -38.68
CA ASP A 10 -17.00 -9.27 -38.59
C ASP A 10 -16.69 -7.95 -37.85
N VAL A 11 -16.07 -8.12 -36.68
CA VAL A 11 -14.83 -7.51 -36.17
C VAL A 11 -14.88 -7.89 -34.70
N GLN A 12 -14.05 -8.85 -34.28
CA GLN A 12 -13.86 -9.13 -32.87
C GLN A 12 -13.07 -7.96 -32.27
N VAL A 13 -13.76 -6.85 -31.98
CA VAL A 13 -13.26 -5.87 -31.02
C VAL A 13 -13.27 -6.63 -29.69
N VAL A 14 -12.11 -7.22 -29.35
CA VAL A 14 -11.80 -7.59 -27.99
C VAL A 14 -11.83 -6.27 -27.22
N VAL A 15 -13.01 -5.87 -26.74
CA VAL A 15 -13.10 -4.92 -25.65
C VAL A 15 -12.37 -5.62 -24.52
N PRO A 16 -11.20 -5.15 -24.08
CA PRO A 16 -10.63 -5.67 -22.85
C PRO A 16 -11.73 -5.47 -21.84
N LYS A 17 -12.19 -6.54 -21.17
CA LYS A 17 -12.91 -6.36 -19.91
C LYS A 17 -11.99 -5.50 -19.09
N SER A 18 -12.28 -4.20 -19.00
CA SER A 18 -11.57 -3.34 -18.09
C SER A 18 -11.67 -4.09 -16.77
N SER A 19 -10.54 -4.30 -16.13
CA SER A 19 -10.52 -4.74 -14.75
C SER A 19 -11.26 -3.63 -14.01
N VAL A 20 -12.60 -3.74 -13.93
CA VAL A 20 -13.47 -2.72 -13.36
C VAL A 20 -13.08 -2.72 -11.90
N PHE A 21 -12.20 -1.79 -11.58
CA PHE A 21 -11.87 -1.49 -10.22
C PHE A 21 -13.17 -0.96 -9.63
N THR A 22 -13.85 -1.83 -8.88
CA THR A 22 -15.16 -1.49 -8.34
C THR A 22 -14.97 -0.35 -7.33
N SER A 23 -16.02 0.45 -7.14
CA SER A 23 -16.00 1.48 -6.09
C SER A 23 -15.64 0.86 -4.73
N ASP A 24 -16.10 -0.35 -4.47
CA ASP A 24 -15.81 -1.09 -3.24
C ASP A 24 -14.33 -1.48 -3.11
N SER A 25 -13.69 -1.94 -4.20
CA SER A 25 -12.26 -2.23 -4.17
C SER A 25 -11.42 -0.97 -3.97
N ALA A 26 -11.87 0.18 -4.49
CA ALA A 26 -11.23 1.47 -4.24
C ALA A 26 -11.37 1.95 -2.80
N GLN A 27 -12.57 1.86 -2.23
CA GLN A 27 -12.79 2.21 -0.82
C GLN A 27 -11.98 1.34 0.12
N TRP A 28 -11.91 0.02 -0.14
CA TRP A 28 -11.08 -0.90 0.63
C TRP A 28 -9.59 -0.56 0.56
N MET A 29 -9.08 -0.24 -0.63
CA MET A 29 -7.68 0.20 -0.78
C MET A 29 -7.40 1.49 -0.02
N ILE A 30 -8.32 2.46 -0.05
CA ILE A 30 -8.18 3.72 0.70
C ILE A 30 -8.09 3.47 2.20
N GLN A 31 -8.95 2.59 2.74
CA GLN A 31 -8.91 2.19 4.15
C GLN A 31 -7.58 1.52 4.52
N LYS A 32 -7.07 0.63 3.66
CA LYS A 32 -5.75 0.02 3.85
C LYS A 32 -4.63 1.03 3.85
N ILE A 33 -4.62 1.97 2.90
CA ILE A 33 -3.60 3.02 2.82
C ILE A 33 -3.63 3.87 4.09
N MET A 34 -4.82 4.26 4.55
CA MET A 34 -4.99 5.02 5.79
C MET A 34 -4.45 4.30 7.01
N PHE A 35 -4.72 2.99 7.14
CA PHE A 35 -4.19 2.17 8.23
C PHE A 35 -2.66 2.04 8.15
N CYS A 36 -2.11 1.77 6.96
CA CYS A 36 -0.66 1.71 6.76
C CYS A 36 0.02 3.05 7.09
N SER A 37 -0.62 4.20 6.83
CA SER A 37 -0.08 5.50 7.23
C SER A 37 0.08 5.63 8.75
N GLN A 38 -0.85 5.10 9.54
CA GLN A 38 -0.75 5.09 10.99
C GLN A 38 0.40 4.20 11.47
N ASP A 39 0.55 3.01 10.89
CA ASP A 39 1.67 2.11 11.18
C ASP A 39 3.02 2.78 10.87
N LEU A 40 3.10 3.50 9.75
CA LEU A 40 4.30 4.24 9.35
C LEU A 40 4.67 5.33 10.36
N ASP A 41 3.69 6.06 10.89
CA ASP A 41 3.93 7.08 11.92
C ASP A 41 4.47 6.46 13.23
N ILE A 42 3.94 5.30 13.63
CA ILE A 42 4.43 4.56 14.81
C ILE A 42 5.88 4.11 14.59
N ILE A 43 6.18 3.53 13.42
CA ILE A 43 7.55 3.10 13.09
C ILE A 43 8.51 4.28 13.14
N LYS A 44 8.13 5.41 12.54
CA LYS A 44 8.93 6.64 12.54
C LYS A 44 9.24 7.12 13.94
N GLU A 45 8.27 7.10 14.85
CA GLU A 45 8.49 7.52 16.24
C GLU A 45 9.43 6.56 16.98
N LYS A 46 9.24 5.25 16.82
CA LYS A 46 10.16 4.25 17.39
C LYS A 46 11.59 4.39 16.84
N THR A 47 11.74 4.71 15.56
CA THR A 47 13.06 4.97 14.96
C THR A 47 13.75 6.17 15.61
N LYS A 48 13.03 7.27 15.86
CA LYS A 48 13.59 8.44 16.56
C LYS A 48 14.02 8.09 17.99
N GLU A 49 13.22 7.30 18.72
CA GLU A 49 13.57 6.84 20.06
C GLU A 49 14.88 6.03 20.04
N ILE A 50 15.00 5.08 19.10
CA ILE A 50 16.21 4.27 18.92
C ILE A 50 17.41 5.17 18.58
N GLU A 51 17.26 6.12 17.66
CA GLU A 51 18.32 7.07 17.30
C GLU A 51 18.79 7.87 18.53
N GLN A 52 17.86 8.38 19.35
CA GLN A 52 18.20 9.11 20.55
C GLN A 52 18.93 8.24 21.58
N ARG A 53 18.49 6.98 21.74
CA ARG A 53 19.15 6.03 22.63
C ARG A 53 20.58 5.73 22.18
N LEU A 54 20.80 5.55 20.88
CA LEU A 54 22.15 5.36 20.33
C LEU A 54 23.04 6.58 20.55
N LYS A 55 22.53 7.80 20.33
CA LYS A 55 23.26 9.04 20.64
C LYS A 55 23.66 9.11 22.12
N ASN A 56 22.75 8.76 23.02
CA ASN A 56 23.03 8.73 24.45
C ASN A 56 24.12 7.68 24.80
N MET A 57 24.07 6.49 24.20
CA MET A 57 25.10 5.47 24.41
C MET A 57 26.48 5.93 23.95
N ILE A 58 26.56 6.53 22.75
CA ILE A 58 27.83 7.10 22.23
C ILE A 58 28.32 8.23 23.13
N HIS A 59 27.43 9.10 23.60
CA HIS A 59 27.78 10.17 24.52
C HIS A 59 28.38 9.65 25.83
N VAL A 60 27.77 8.63 26.44
CA VAL A 60 28.29 8.01 27.68
C VAL A 60 29.65 7.36 27.44
N LEU A 61 29.80 6.60 26.35
CA LEU A 61 31.07 5.94 26.04
C LEU A 61 32.19 6.93 25.74
N GLY A 62 31.91 8.06 25.08
CA GLY A 62 32.89 9.10 24.80
C GLY A 62 33.25 9.99 26.01
N LYS A 63 32.59 9.80 27.15
CA LYS A 63 32.91 10.47 28.43
C LYS A 63 33.84 9.64 29.32
N ILE A 64 34.07 8.37 28.98
CA ILE A 64 35.06 7.48 29.61
C ILE A 64 36.41 7.72 28.93
#